data_AF-A0A8B9MIU5-F1
#
_entry.id   AF-A0A8B9MIU5-F1
#
_cell.length_a   1.000
_cell.length_b   1.000
_cell.length_c   1.000
_cell.angle_alpha   90.00
_cell.angle_beta   90.00
_cell.angle_gamma   90.00
#
_symmetry.space_group_name_H-M   'P 1'
#
loop_
_entity.id
_entity.type
_entity.pdbx_description
1 polymer ?
#
loop_
_entity_poly.entity_id
_entity_poly.type
_entity_poly.pdbx_seq_one_letter_code
_entity_poly.pdbx_strand_id
1 'polypeptide(L)' 'QSFLGGFFGPVCEIDVILNDAETRKTAEIKTEDGKVEKHFLFYDGESVSGKVIFFF' A
#
# COMPACT_ATOMS: atom_id res chain seq x y z
N GLN A 1 7.65 -2.75 29.73
CA GLN A 1 9.03 -2.90 29.25
C GLN A 1 9.13 -4.27 28.57
N SER A 2 8.99 -4.33 27.24
CA SER A 2 9.20 -5.56 26.46
C SER A 2 10.52 -5.38 25.71
N PHE A 3 11.63 -5.77 26.33
CA PHE A 3 13.00 -5.45 25.90
C PHE A 3 13.73 -6.61 25.19
N LEU A 4 13.05 -7.72 24.88
CA LEU A 4 13.67 -8.90 24.22
C LEU A 4 12.88 -9.50 23.03
N GLY A 5 11.81 -8.84 22.56
CA GLY A 5 11.02 -9.30 21.40
C GLY A 5 11.48 -8.73 20.03
N GLY A 6 12.58 -7.98 19.99
CA GLY A 6 12.96 -7.14 18.83
C GLY A 6 14.09 -7.67 17.94
N PHE A 7 14.44 -8.96 17.97
CA PHE A 7 15.56 -9.50 17.18
C PHE A 7 15.16 -10.15 15.85
N PHE A 8 13.87 -10.38 15.62
CA PHE A 8 13.36 -10.89 14.35
C PHE A 8 12.46 -9.81 13.77
N GLY A 9 12.79 -9.39 12.55
CA GLY A 9 11.96 -8.46 11.77
C GLY A 9 10.54 -9.01 11.54
N PRO A 10 9.69 -8.25 10.82
CA PRO A 10 8.37 -8.77 10.45
C PRO A 10 8.52 -10.16 9.80
N VAL A 11 7.77 -11.15 10.31
CA VAL A 11 7.83 -12.55 9.87
C VAL A 11 7.32 -12.71 8.42
N CYS A 12 6.60 -11.71 7.91
CA CYS A 12 6.13 -11.64 6.55
C CYS A 12 5.89 -10.19 6.15
N GLU A 13 6.28 -9.82 4.93
CA GLU A 13 5.96 -8.55 4.27
C GLU A 13 4.90 -8.80 3.19
N ILE A 14 3.92 -7.90 3.08
CA ILE A 14 2.78 -8.06 2.18
C ILE A 14 2.72 -6.86 1.22
N ASP A 15 2.79 -7.16 -0.07
CA ASP A 15 2.62 -6.17 -1.14
C ASP A 15 1.33 -6.40 -1.91
N VAL A 16 0.64 -5.31 -2.24
CA VAL A 16 -0.56 -5.32 -3.11
C VAL A 16 -0.25 -4.59 -4.40
N ILE A 17 -0.27 -5.31 -5.51
CA ILE A 17 0.07 -4.77 -6.83
C ILE A 17 -1.18 -4.78 -7.71
N LEU A 18 -1.62 -3.59 -8.15
CA LEU A 18 -2.72 -3.47 -9.10
C LEU A 18 -2.28 -3.91 -10.50
N ASN A 19 -3.19 -4.53 -11.26
CA ASN A 19 -2.89 -5.01 -12.61
C ASN A 19 -2.50 -3.89 -13.58
N ASP A 20 -3.00 -2.67 -13.35
CA ASP A 20 -2.79 -1.49 -14.18
C ASP A 20 -2.01 -0.38 -13.47
N ALA A 21 -1.19 -0.73 -12.48
CA ALA A 21 -0.43 0.21 -11.65
C ALA A 21 0.43 1.22 -12.45
N GLU A 22 0.95 0.84 -13.63
CA GLU A 22 1.80 1.71 -14.44
C GLU A 22 1.02 2.79 -15.23
N THR A 23 -0.23 2.49 -15.60
CA THR A 23 -1.04 3.35 -16.48
C THR A 23 -2.17 4.05 -15.73
N ARG A 24 -2.52 3.58 -14.54
CA ARG A 24 -3.60 4.12 -13.71
C ARG A 24 -3.26 5.52 -13.19
N LYS A 25 -4.26 6.40 -13.20
CA LYS A 25 -4.14 7.76 -12.68
C LYS A 25 -3.94 7.74 -11.17
N THR A 26 -3.20 8.72 -10.67
CA THR A 26 -3.05 8.98 -9.24
C THR A 26 -3.67 10.30 -8.84
N ALA A 27 -4.08 10.41 -7.58
CA ALA A 27 -4.57 11.63 -6.97
C ALA A 27 -3.69 12.03 -5.79
N GLU A 28 -3.55 13.33 -5.58
CA GLU A 28 -2.84 13.88 -4.43
C GLU A 28 -3.80 14.01 -3.24
N ILE A 29 -3.39 13.45 -2.11
CA ILE A 29 -4.14 13.45 -0.87
C ILE A 29 -3.30 14.15 0.19
N LYS A 30 -3.87 15.20 0.79
CA LYS A 30 -3.25 15.86 1.93
C LYS A 30 -3.65 15.12 3.21
N THR A 31 -2.67 14.58 3.92
CA THR A 31 -2.88 13.88 5.19
C THR A 31 -3.08 14.86 6.33
N GLU A 32 -3.54 14.35 7.47
CA GLU A 32 -3.75 15.14 8.70
C GLU A 32 -2.44 15.79 9.21
N ASP A 33 -1.32 15.11 8.98
CA ASP A 33 0.03 15.62 9.29
C ASP A 33 0.51 16.69 8.30
N GLY A 34 -0.32 17.04 7.31
CA GLY A 34 -0.03 18.05 6.28
C GLY A 34 0.86 17.57 5.14
N LYS A 35 1.22 16.28 5.09
CA LYS A 35 1.98 15.69 3.98
C LYS A 35 1.08 15.49 2.76
N VAL A 36 1.66 15.57 1.57
CA VAL A 36 0.96 15.26 0.32
C VAL A 36 1.44 13.90 -0.19
N GLU A 37 0.52 12.95 -0.29
CA GLU A 37 0.78 11.60 -0.77
C GLU A 37 0.04 11.33 -2.08
N LYS A 38 0.58 10.46 -2.92
CA LYS A 38 -0.04 10.06 -4.19
C LYS A 38 -0.59 8.65 -4.08
N HIS A 39 -1.90 8.52 -4.32
CA HIS A 39 -2.62 7.25 -4.27
C HIS A 39 -3.34 6.99 -5.59
N PHE A 40 -3.60 5.72 -5.91
CA PHE A 40 -4.33 5.35 -7.13
C PHE A 40 -5.78 5.87 -7.08
N LEU A 41 -6.23 6.44 -8.19
CA LEU A 41 -7.58 6.99 -8.33
C LEU A 41 -8.52 5.94 -8.93
N PHE A 42 -9.70 5.80 -8.33
CA PHE A 42 -10.78 4.97 -8.81
C PHE A 42 -12.07 5.78 -8.84
N TYR A 43 -12.90 5.52 -9.86
CA TYR A 43 -14.24 6.07 -9.97
C TYR A 43 -15.29 5.00 -9.71
N ASP A 44 -16.53 5.42 -9.46
CA ASP A 44 -17.63 4.49 -9.25
C ASP A 44 -17.83 3.55 -10.45
N GLY A 45 -18.05 2.27 -10.16
CA GLY A 45 -18.18 1.20 -11.16
C GLY A 45 -16.86 0.66 -11.74
N GLU A 46 -15.69 1.22 -11.40
CA GLU A 46 -14.41 0.66 -11.85
C GLU A 46 -14.06 -0.65 -11.12
N SER A 47 -13.53 -1.62 -11.86
CA SER A 47 -13.06 -2.89 -11.28
C SER A 47 -11.69 -2.71 -10.62
N VAL A 48 -11.58 -3.13 -9.36
CA VAL A 48 -10.30 -3.23 -8.65
C VAL A 48 -9.78 -4.66 -8.81
N SER A 49 -8.61 -4.82 -9.42
CA SER A 49 -7.99 -6.14 -9.60
C SER A 49 -6.47 -6.06 -9.51
N GLY A 50 -5.85 -7.12 -9.00
CA GLY A 50 -4.42 -7.13 -8.73
C GLY A 50 -3.94 -8.45 -8.12
N LYS A 51 -2.72 -8.42 -7.58
CA LYS A 51 -2.08 -9.54 -6.91
C LYS A 51 -1.66 -9.14 -5.51
N VAL A 52 -1.71 -10.10 -4.60
CA VAL A 52 -1.15 -9.98 -3.25
C VAL A 52 0.10 -10.85 -3.21
N ILE A 53 1.24 -10.27 -2.86
CA ILE A 53 2.52 -10.96 -2.75
C ILE A 53 2.89 -11.04 -1.27
N PHE A 54 3.30 -12.23 -0.85
CA PHE A 54 3.79 -12.49 0.50
C PHE A 54 5.28 -12.79 0.40
N PHE A 55 6.09 -12.03 1.13
CA PHE A 55 7.51 -12.30 1.33
C PHE A 55 7.69 -12.84 2.74
N PHE A 56 8.36 -13.99 2.87
CA PHE A 56 8.65 -14.66 4.14
C PHE A 56 10.15 -14.68 4.41
#